data_AF-A0A3N1A8P6-F1
#
_entry.id   AF-A0A3N1A8P6-F1
#
_cell.length_a   1.000
_cell.length_b   1.000
_cell.length_c   1.000
_cell.angle_alpha   90.00
_cell.angle_beta   90.00
_cell.angle_gamma   90.00
#
_symmetry.space_group_name_H-M   'P 1'
#
loop_
_entity.id
_entity.type
_entity.pdbx_description
1 polymer ?
#
loop_
_entity_poly.entity_id
_entity_poly.type
_entity_poly.pdbx_seq_one_letter_code
_entity_poly.pdbx_strand_id
1 'polypeptide(L)'
;MRRLTTLLVAFMIAMAGLFATTAAPASADYPDPPGGTLRNVYSDLDFCHWYGNYGIQNDLWSSYLCQYRAYGNPPNVLYFFWTFD
;
A
#
# COMPACT_ATOMS: atom_id res chain seq x y z
N MET A 1 -34.29 30.10 5.72
CA MET A 1 -33.10 29.47 5.08
C MET A 1 -32.16 28.73 6.05
N ARG A 2 -32.49 28.58 7.35
CA ARG A 2 -31.59 27.99 8.37
C ARG A 2 -31.83 26.49 8.65
N ARG A 3 -32.89 25.91 8.08
CA ARG A 3 -33.32 24.51 8.31
C ARG A 3 -32.93 23.56 7.15
N LEU A 4 -32.57 24.09 5.98
CA LEU A 4 -32.12 23.32 4.82
C LEU A 4 -30.64 22.91 4.94
N THR A 5 -29.82 23.74 5.56
CA THR A 5 -28.40 23.47 5.81
C THR A 5 -28.18 22.32 6.79
N THR A 6 -29.06 22.15 7.78
CA THR A 6 -28.92 21.10 8.79
C THR A 6 -29.16 19.69 8.23
N LEU A 7 -30.05 19.56 7.23
CA LEU A 7 -30.36 18.27 6.60
C LEU A 7 -29.22 17.77 5.69
N LEU A 8 -28.52 18.68 5.01
CA LEU A 8 -27.39 18.33 4.14
C LEU A 8 -26.19 17.78 4.92
N VAL A 9 -25.91 18.34 6.10
CA VAL A 9 -24.82 17.87 6.97
C VAL A 9 -25.10 16.47 7.51
N ALA A 10 -26.36 16.20 7.90
CA ALA A 10 -26.75 14.88 8.41
C ALA A 10 -26.64 13.79 7.33
N PHE A 11 -26.94 14.11 6.06
CA PHE A 11 -26.82 13.16 4.95
C PHE A 11 -25.35 12.82 4.63
N MET A 12 -24.45 13.81 4.69
CA MET A 12 -23.01 13.59 4.48
C MET A 12 -22.38 12.69 5.55
N ILE A 13 -22.78 12.85 6.83
CA ILE A 13 -22.25 12.03 7.94
C ILE A 13 -22.75 10.58 7.84
N ALA A 14 -23.99 10.36 7.39
CA ALA A 14 -24.53 9.02 7.18
C ALA A 14 -23.84 8.27 6.03
N MET A 15 -23.38 8.98 4.98
CA MET A 15 -22.63 8.37 3.87
C MET A 15 -21.16 8.09 4.21
N ALA A 16 -20.56 8.80 5.16
CA ALA A 16 -19.21 8.51 5.62
C ALA A 16 -19.12 7.20 6.45
N GLY A 17 -20.22 6.80 7.08
CA GLY A 17 -20.29 5.59 7.91
C GLY A 17 -20.44 4.27 7.14
N LEU A 18 -20.75 4.30 5.84
CA LEU A 18 -21.12 3.10 5.08
C LEU A 18 -19.93 2.40 4.38
N PHE A 19 -18.74 3.02 4.33
CA PHE A 19 -17.55 2.42 3.71
C PHE A 19 -16.61 1.73 4.69
N ALA A 20 -16.99 1.62 5.97
CA ALA A 20 -16.23 0.88 6.97
C ALA A 20 -16.50 -0.64 6.93
N THR A 21 -17.00 -1.17 5.81
CA THR A 21 -17.13 -2.62 5.60
C THR A 21 -15.77 -3.19 5.25
N THR A 22 -15.00 -3.50 6.30
CA THR A 22 -14.09 -4.64 6.34
C THR A 22 -13.30 -4.83 5.04
N ALA A 23 -12.40 -3.91 4.70
CA ALA A 23 -11.22 -4.32 3.99
C ALA A 23 -10.49 -5.26 4.96
N ALA A 24 -10.82 -6.56 4.89
CA ALA A 24 -9.98 -7.58 5.48
C ALA A 24 -8.56 -7.22 4.99
N PRO A 25 -7.59 -6.99 5.89
CA PRO A 25 -6.25 -6.68 5.45
C PRO A 25 -5.91 -7.80 4.48
N ALA A 26 -5.57 -7.44 3.23
CA ALA A 26 -5.13 -8.41 2.25
C ALA A 26 -4.05 -9.20 2.99
N SER A 27 -4.38 -10.43 3.39
CA SER A 27 -3.48 -11.25 4.18
C SER A 27 -2.35 -11.47 3.23
N ALA A 28 -1.27 -10.72 3.42
CA ALA A 28 -0.12 -10.90 2.59
C ALA A 28 0.29 -12.35 2.80
N ASP A 29 0.19 -13.15 1.74
CA ASP A 29 0.58 -14.56 1.77
C ASP A 29 2.02 -14.73 2.32
N TYR A 30 2.79 -13.63 2.29
CA TYR A 30 4.10 -13.50 2.91
C TYR A 30 4.12 -12.41 3.98
N PRO A 31 4.59 -12.69 5.20
CA PRO A 31 4.80 -11.68 6.23
C PRO A 31 5.82 -10.63 5.79
N ASP A 32 5.77 -9.45 6.40
CA ASP A 32 6.78 -8.40 6.21
C ASP A 32 8.17 -8.94 6.63
N PRO A 33 9.24 -8.65 5.87
CA PRO A 33 10.58 -9.12 6.19
C PRO A 33 11.11 -8.46 7.48
N PRO A 34 11.72 -9.23 8.42
CA PRO A 34 12.26 -8.67 9.64
C PRO A 34 13.42 -7.71 9.34
N GLY A 35 13.42 -6.54 9.99
CA GLY A 35 14.44 -5.51 9.79
C GLY A 35 14.31 -4.73 8.48
N GLY A 36 13.30 -5.00 7.65
CA GLY A 36 13.06 -4.26 6.42
C GLY A 36 12.26 -2.97 6.66
N THR A 37 12.66 -1.89 5.99
CA THR A 37 11.87 -0.66 5.90
C THR A 37 11.13 -0.64 4.57
N LEU A 38 9.80 -0.52 4.59
CA LEU A 38 9.01 -0.38 3.36
C LEU A 38 9.20 1.02 2.79
N ARG A 39 9.79 1.12 1.59
CA ARG A 39 10.02 2.40 0.92
C ARG A 39 8.97 2.74 -0.12
N ASN A 40 8.51 1.74 -0.88
CA ASN A 40 7.51 1.95 -1.94
C ASN A 40 6.78 0.67 -2.31
N VAL A 41 5.77 0.77 -3.17
CA VAL A 41 5.05 -0.35 -3.76
C VAL A 41 4.92 -0.13 -5.26
N TYR A 42 5.35 -1.12 -6.05
CA TYR A 42 5.36 -1.05 -7.51
C TYR A 42 4.37 -2.06 -8.11
N SER A 43 3.80 -1.73 -9.27
CA SER A 43 3.07 -2.69 -10.10
C SER A 43 3.98 -3.48 -11.06
N ASP A 44 5.25 -3.09 -11.14
CA ASP A 44 6.24 -3.60 -12.07
C ASP A 44 7.48 -4.10 -11.30
N LEU A 45 7.83 -5.38 -11.52
CA LEU A 45 8.95 -6.03 -10.85
C LEU A 45 10.30 -5.51 -11.34
N ASP A 46 10.44 -5.27 -12.64
CA ASP A 46 11.69 -4.81 -13.25
C ASP A 46 12.02 -3.41 -12.74
N PHE A 47 11.00 -2.55 -12.60
CA PHE A 47 11.19 -1.23 -12.01
C PHE A 47 11.58 -1.30 -10.53
N CYS A 48 10.99 -2.23 -9.77
CA CYS A 48 11.36 -2.46 -8.37
C CYS A 48 12.85 -2.84 -8.24
N HIS A 49 13.33 -3.77 -9.08
CA HIS A 49 14.74 -4.16 -9.09
C HIS A 49 15.66 -3.06 -9.61
N TRP A 50 15.27 -2.34 -10.65
CA TRP A 50 16.05 -1.23 -11.18
C TRP A 50 16.28 -0.17 -10.11
N TYR A 51 15.22 0.26 -9.41
CA TYR A 51 15.33 1.25 -8.35
C TYR A 51 16.14 0.71 -7.16
N GLY A 52 15.90 -0.55 -6.78
CA GLY A 52 16.69 -1.26 -5.76
C GLY A 52 18.20 -1.26 -6.04
N ASN A 53 18.58 -1.61 -7.26
CA ASN A 53 19.99 -1.61 -7.69
C ASN A 53 20.56 -0.20 -7.74
N TYR A 54 19.79 0.80 -8.20
CA TYR A 54 20.21 2.19 -8.18
C TYR A 54 20.59 2.64 -6.77
N GLY A 55 19.79 2.34 -5.74
CA GLY A 55 20.15 2.77 -4.38
C GLY A 55 21.30 1.99 -3.75
N ILE A 56 21.53 0.71 -4.10
CA ILE A 56 22.77 0.02 -3.72
C ILE A 56 23.98 0.75 -4.34
N GLN A 57 23.91 1.12 -5.62
CA GLN A 57 25.01 1.79 -6.32
C GLN A 57 25.28 3.22 -5.82
N ASN A 58 24.33 3.84 -5.12
CA ASN A 58 24.41 5.21 -4.61
C ASN A 58 24.40 5.25 -3.07
N ASP A 59 24.69 4.14 -2.41
CA ASP A 59 24.79 4.03 -0.95
C ASP A 59 23.53 4.51 -0.18
N LEU A 60 22.34 4.32 -0.76
CA LEU A 60 21.06 4.68 -0.13
C LEU A 60 20.53 3.60 0.83
N TRP A 61 20.97 2.35 0.65
CA TRP A 61 20.68 1.17 1.46
C TRP A 61 21.72 0.07 1.17
N SER A 62 21.97 -0.80 2.14
CA SER A 62 22.92 -1.93 2.01
C SER A 62 22.36 -3.07 1.17
N SER A 63 21.04 -3.33 1.26
CA SER A 63 20.36 -4.31 0.42
C SER A 63 18.87 -3.99 0.25
N TYR A 64 18.19 -4.68 -0.66
CA TYR A 64 16.76 -4.52 -0.90
C TYR A 64 16.06 -5.85 -1.20
N LEU A 65 14.73 -5.85 -1.05
CA LEU A 65 13.85 -6.96 -1.41
C LEU A 65 12.62 -6.43 -2.14
N CYS A 66 12.33 -7.01 -3.30
CA CYS A 66 11.07 -6.83 -4.03
C CYS A 66 10.12 -7.98 -3.69
N GLN A 67 9.24 -7.77 -2.72
CA GLN A 67 8.33 -8.82 -2.24
C GLN A 67 7.01 -8.80 -3.03
N TYR A 68 6.71 -9.92 -3.67
CA TYR A 68 5.45 -10.16 -4.36
C TYR A 68 4.28 -10.29 -3.38
N ARG A 69 3.18 -9.57 -3.62
CA ARG A 69 1.89 -9.77 -2.96
C ARG A 69 0.75 -9.73 -3.96
N ALA A 70 -0.05 -10.79 -3.98
CA ALA A 70 -1.30 -10.82 -4.71
C ALA A 70 -2.42 -10.20 -3.87
N TYR A 71 -3.36 -9.52 -4.51
CA TYR A 71 -4.54 -8.98 -3.86
C TYR A 71 -5.76 -8.98 -4.79
N GLY A 72 -6.97 -9.09 -4.21
CA GLY A 72 -8.23 -9.08 -4.96
C GLY A 72 -8.56 -10.40 -5.66
N ASN A 73 -9.72 -10.41 -6.32
CA ASN A 73 -10.20 -11.52 -7.16
C ASN A 73 -10.89 -10.94 -8.42
N PRO A 74 -10.32 -11.07 -9.64
CA PRO A 74 -9.09 -11.80 -9.97
C PRO A 74 -7.83 -11.16 -9.35
N PRO A 75 -6.74 -11.93 -9.15
CA PRO A 75 -5.57 -11.46 -8.43
C PRO A 75 -4.82 -10.40 -9.24
N ASN A 76 -4.68 -9.22 -8.64
CA ASN A 76 -3.72 -8.20 -9.06
C ASN A 76 -2.41 -8.39 -8.29
N VAL A 77 -1.31 -7.89 -8.84
CA VAL A 77 0.03 -8.06 -8.27
C VAL A 77 0.62 -6.71 -7.89
N LEU A 78 1.24 -6.67 -6.70
CA LEU A 78 2.08 -5.57 -6.25
C LEU A 78 3.41 -6.12 -5.75
N TYR A 79 4.45 -5.33 -5.93
CA TYR A 79 5.81 -5.59 -5.49
C TYR A 79 6.17 -4.56 -4.41
N PHE A 80 6.20 -5.03 -3.17
CA PHE A 80 6.54 -4.22 -2.00
C PHE A 80 8.06 -4.10 -1.92
N PHE A 81 8.54 -2.86 -2.02
CA PHE A 81 9.96 -2.55 -2.06
C PHE A 81 10.47 -2.26 -0.65
N TRP A 82 11.17 -3.23 -0.09
CA TRP A 82 11.80 -3.18 1.23
C TRP A 82 13.29 -2.90 1.09
N THR A 83 13.84 -2.11 2.00
CA THR A 83 15.29 -1.85 2.07
C THR A 83 15.82 -2.15 3.45
N PHE A 84 17.11 -2.46 3.51
CA PHE A 84 17.84 -2.80 4.72
C PHE A 84 19.15 -2.02 4.75
N ASP A 85 19.48 -1.51 5.92
CA ASP A 85 20.72 -0.76 6.19
C ASP A 85 21.78 -1.67 6.82
#